data_AF-A0A967PZ09-F1
#
_entry.id   AF-A0A967PZ09-F1
#
_cell.length_a   1.000
_cell.length_b   1.000
_cell.length_c   1.000
_cell.angle_alpha   90.00
_cell.angle_beta   90.00
_cell.angle_gamma   90.00
#
_symmetry.space_group_name_H-M   'P 1'
#
loop_
_entity.id
_entity.type
_entity.pdbx_description
1 polymer ?
#
loop_
_entity_poly.entity_id
_entity_poly.type
_entity_poly.pdbx_seq_one_letter_code
_entity_poly.pdbx_strand_id
1 'polypeptide(L)'
;MVKTEQDMNKLNPILKIIALALLISGCVWDSTEKKAEKKIVARVGEEQIAFDHFYETFTLSPHFKPNIPLAEARLQHLQHMIDRVVLADAAEKVGLHKQHEIISHIEYIKNKEMLKQLYREEVLKKVPVEDEELWEEYKRRNL
;
A
#
# COMPACT_ATOMS: atom_id res chain seq x y z
N MET A 1 -27.85 -53.45 40.10
CA MET A 1 -27.63 -52.25 40.93
C MET A 1 -26.21 -51.81 40.63
N VAL A 2 -25.93 -50.69 39.96
CA VAL A 2 -26.16 -49.30 40.41
C VAL A 2 -26.32 -48.40 39.16
N LYS A 3 -27.31 -47.49 39.23
CA LYS A 3 -27.65 -46.46 38.23
C LYS A 3 -26.58 -45.35 38.22
N THR A 4 -26.02 -45.01 37.05
CA THR A 4 -25.16 -43.81 36.89
C THR A 4 -25.39 -43.01 35.60
N GLU A 5 -26.52 -43.19 34.90
CA GLU A 5 -26.84 -42.37 33.70
C GLU A 5 -27.92 -41.30 33.94
N GLN A 6 -28.43 -41.15 35.16
CA GLN A 6 -29.68 -40.40 35.38
C GLN A 6 -29.54 -38.95 35.89
N ASP A 7 -28.35 -38.36 35.95
CA ASP A 7 -28.15 -37.04 36.60
C ASP A 7 -27.54 -35.92 35.73
N MET A 8 -27.32 -36.10 34.42
CA MET A 8 -26.94 -34.98 33.53
C MET A 8 -28.12 -34.32 32.79
N ASN A 9 -29.35 -34.82 32.96
CA ASN A 9 -30.55 -34.30 32.27
C ASN A 9 -31.50 -33.48 33.16
N LYS A 10 -31.12 -33.16 34.40
CA LYS A 10 -31.88 -32.26 35.30
C LYS A 10 -31.32 -30.84 35.37
N LEU A 11 -30.50 -30.45 34.39
CA LEU A 11 -30.09 -29.05 34.23
C LEU A 11 -31.18 -28.29 33.47
N ASN A 12 -31.76 -27.32 34.17
CA ASN A 12 -32.87 -26.46 33.72
C ASN A 12 -32.62 -25.97 32.28
N PRO A 13 -33.62 -26.03 31.37
CA PRO A 13 -33.43 -25.64 29.97
C PRO A 13 -32.95 -24.19 29.83
N ILE A 14 -33.25 -23.34 30.81
CA ILE A 14 -32.79 -21.96 30.91
C ILE A 14 -31.27 -21.87 31.04
N LEU A 15 -30.62 -22.79 31.78
CA LEU A 15 -29.16 -22.78 31.96
C LEU A 15 -28.41 -23.21 30.69
N LYS A 16 -29.02 -24.09 29.88
CA LYS A 16 -28.49 -24.47 28.55
C LYS A 16 -28.57 -23.32 27.55
N ILE A 17 -29.61 -22.49 27.61
CA ILE A 17 -29.77 -21.32 26.74
C ILE A 17 -28.77 -20.22 27.10
N ILE A 18 -28.49 -20.00 28.39
CA ILE A 18 -27.47 -19.03 28.84
C ILE A 18 -26.06 -19.45 28.41
N ALA A 19 -25.72 -20.74 28.50
CA ALA A 19 -24.44 -21.26 28.04
C ALA A 19 -24.30 -21.19 26.50
N LEU A 20 -25.39 -21.35 25.75
CA LEU A 20 -25.40 -21.21 24.30
C LEU A 20 -25.27 -19.75 23.84
N ALA A 21 -25.88 -18.81 24.57
CA ALA A 21 -25.80 -17.37 24.26
C ALA A 21 -24.40 -16.78 24.52
N LEU A 22 -23.67 -17.28 25.53
CA LEU A 22 -22.31 -16.84 25.85
C LEU A 22 -21.25 -17.25 24.82
N LEU A 23 -21.52 -18.29 24.00
CA LEU A 23 -20.61 -18.74 22.95
C LEU A 23 -20.73 -17.96 21.63
N ILE A 24 -21.80 -17.20 21.43
CA ILE A 24 -22.04 -16.42 20.19
C ILE A 24 -21.54 -14.97 20.31
N SER A 25 -21.17 -14.53 21.53
CA SER A 25 -20.67 -13.17 21.78
C SER A 25 -19.14 -13.04 21.69
N GLY A 26 -18.42 -14.12 21.41
CA GLY A 26 -16.98 -14.09 21.15
C GLY A 26 -16.68 -14.07 19.64
N CYS A 27 -16.03 -13.00 19.17
CA CYS A 27 -15.50 -12.81 17.81
C CYS A 27 -16.45 -12.22 16.76
N VAL A 28 -16.93 -11.00 17.00
CA VAL A 28 -17.00 -9.99 15.93
C VAL A 28 -16.25 -8.75 16.40
N TRP A 29 -14.93 -8.89 16.57
CA TRP A 29 -14.01 -7.76 16.61
C TRP A 29 -13.57 -7.52 15.17
N ASP A 30 -14.53 -7.11 14.34
CA ASP A 30 -14.24 -6.63 13.00
C ASP A 30 -13.64 -5.24 13.17
N SER A 31 -12.31 -5.19 13.23
CA SER A 31 -11.54 -3.96 13.10
C SER A 31 -11.83 -3.40 11.71
N THR A 32 -12.92 -2.64 11.61
CA THR A 32 -13.28 -1.88 10.42
C THR A 32 -12.27 -0.74 10.30
N GLU A 33 -11.08 -1.05 9.80
CA GLU A 33 -10.25 -0.05 9.14
C GLU A 33 -11.12 0.53 8.02
N LYS A 34 -11.68 1.71 8.27
CA LYS A 34 -12.28 2.53 7.23
C LYS A 34 -11.18 2.81 6.21
N LYS A 35 -11.08 1.95 5.20
CA LYS A 35 -10.22 2.13 4.03
C LYS A 35 -10.59 3.49 3.44
N ALA A 36 -9.77 4.50 3.69
CA ALA A 36 -10.04 5.85 3.22
C ALA A 36 -10.24 5.78 1.71
N GLU A 37 -11.41 6.23 1.26
CA GLU A 37 -11.74 6.21 -0.16
C GLU A 37 -10.72 7.07 -0.90
N LYS A 38 -9.95 6.44 -1.81
CA LYS A 38 -8.90 7.14 -2.55
C LYS A 38 -9.55 8.19 -3.44
N LYS A 39 -9.24 9.45 -3.20
CA LYS A 39 -9.73 10.58 -4.03
C LYS A 39 -9.16 10.44 -5.44
N ILE A 40 -10.03 10.25 -6.44
CA ILE A 40 -9.64 10.13 -7.85
C ILE A 40 -9.59 11.51 -8.51
N VAL A 41 -8.52 11.82 -9.25
CA VAL A 41 -8.35 13.08 -9.98
C VAL A 41 -8.53 12.94 -11.49
N ALA A 42 -8.34 11.73 -12.04
CA ALA A 42 -8.60 11.44 -13.45
C ALA A 42 -8.89 9.94 -13.65
N ARG A 43 -9.61 9.62 -14.72
CA ARG A 43 -9.88 8.25 -15.18
C ARG A 43 -9.55 8.16 -16.67
N VAL A 44 -8.77 7.17 -17.07
CA VAL A 44 -8.29 6.97 -18.44
C VAL A 44 -8.55 5.50 -18.81
N GLY A 45 -9.67 5.23 -19.49
CA GLY A 45 -10.11 3.85 -19.70
C GLY A 45 -10.41 3.16 -18.37
N GLU A 46 -9.76 2.02 -18.12
CA GLU A 46 -9.86 1.25 -16.88
C GLU A 46 -8.93 1.78 -15.76
N GLU A 47 -7.91 2.56 -16.14
CA GLU A 47 -6.92 3.11 -15.22
C GLU A 47 -7.44 4.34 -14.48
N GLN A 48 -7.02 4.49 -13.22
CA GLN A 48 -7.42 5.59 -12.36
C GLN A 48 -6.20 6.28 -11.75
N ILE A 49 -6.16 7.61 -11.86
CA ILE A 49 -5.13 8.42 -11.23
C ILE A 49 -5.69 8.93 -9.91
N ALA A 50 -5.17 8.40 -8.80
CA ALA A 50 -5.50 8.83 -7.46
C ALA A 50 -4.70 10.09 -7.05
N PHE A 51 -5.28 10.88 -6.14
CA PHE A 51 -4.72 12.17 -5.71
C PHE A 51 -3.38 12.01 -4.99
N ASP A 52 -3.21 10.95 -4.20
CA ASP A 52 -1.96 10.60 -3.51
C ASP A 52 -0.81 10.43 -4.51
N HIS A 53 -1.04 9.61 -5.54
CA HIS A 53 -0.06 9.39 -6.60
C HIS A 53 0.25 10.68 -7.37
N PHE A 54 -0.78 11.46 -7.75
CA PHE A 54 -0.58 12.76 -8.39
C PHE A 54 0.24 13.72 -7.52
N TYR A 55 -0.06 13.79 -6.22
CA TYR A 55 0.62 14.69 -5.30
C TYR A 55 2.08 14.28 -5.07
N GLU A 56 2.34 12.98 -4.94
CA GLU A 56 3.69 12.44 -4.82
C GLU A 56 4.52 12.76 -6.07
N THR A 57 4.01 12.43 -7.26
CA THR A 57 4.75 12.67 -8.51
C THR A 57 4.92 14.15 -8.81
N PHE A 58 3.94 14.99 -8.48
CA PHE A 58 4.05 16.44 -8.63
C PHE A 58 5.13 17.02 -7.70
N THR A 59 5.31 16.43 -6.53
CA THR A 59 6.28 16.89 -5.53
C THR A 59 7.69 16.42 -5.85
N LEU A 60 7.84 15.14 -6.22
CA LEU A 60 9.15 14.51 -6.41
C LEU A 60 9.69 14.68 -7.83
N SER A 61 8.82 14.72 -8.83
CA SER A 61 9.17 14.74 -10.26
C SER A 61 8.15 15.53 -11.10
N PRO A 62 7.99 16.83 -10.84
CA PRO A 62 7.02 17.66 -11.56
C PRO A 62 7.31 17.74 -13.06
N HIS A 63 6.24 17.78 -13.86
CA HIS A 63 6.31 17.96 -15.31
C HIS A 63 5.40 19.12 -15.72
N PHE A 64 5.99 20.31 -15.87
CA PHE A 64 5.29 21.53 -16.29
C PHE A 64 6.30 22.58 -16.78
N LYS A 65 5.82 23.62 -17.47
CA LYS A 65 6.66 24.74 -17.91
C LYS A 65 7.04 25.67 -16.75
N PRO A 66 8.28 26.18 -16.66
CA PRO A 66 8.65 27.14 -15.61
C PRO A 66 7.84 28.43 -15.72
N ASN A 67 7.72 29.16 -14.60
CA ASN A 67 7.09 30.48 -14.50
C ASN A 67 5.60 30.55 -14.86
N ILE A 68 4.84 29.49 -14.58
CA ILE A 68 3.37 29.47 -14.74
C ILE A 68 2.66 29.43 -13.38
N PRO A 69 1.38 29.84 -13.29
CA PRO A 69 0.60 29.72 -12.07
C PRO A 69 0.50 28.27 -11.58
N LEU A 70 0.48 28.05 -10.26
CA LEU A 70 0.43 26.71 -9.65
C LEU A 70 -0.74 25.86 -10.13
N ALA A 71 -1.91 26.47 -10.34
CA ALA A 71 -3.08 25.77 -10.87
C ALA A 71 -2.81 25.20 -12.27
N GLU A 72 -2.15 25.98 -13.13
CA GLU A 72 -1.77 25.55 -14.48
C GLU A 72 -0.67 24.48 -14.43
N ALA A 73 0.32 24.63 -13.55
CA ALA A 73 1.36 23.62 -13.34
C ALA A 73 0.78 22.27 -12.94
N ARG A 74 -0.22 22.26 -12.05
CA ARG A 74 -0.93 21.04 -11.64
C ARG A 74 -1.68 20.40 -12.81
N LEU A 75 -2.36 21.20 -13.63
CA LEU A 75 -3.07 20.72 -14.81
C LEU A 75 -2.10 20.16 -15.86
N GLN A 76 -0.99 20.83 -16.15
CA GLN A 76 0.02 20.34 -17.08
C GLN A 76 0.64 19.01 -16.59
N HIS A 77 0.92 18.90 -15.29
CA HIS A 77 1.43 17.65 -14.73
C HIS A 77 0.39 16.52 -14.81
N LEU A 78 -0.87 16.80 -14.48
CA LEU A 78 -1.94 15.82 -14.60
C LEU A 78 -2.12 15.37 -16.06
N GLN A 79 -2.08 16.30 -17.01
CA GLN A 79 -2.14 15.98 -18.44
C GLN A 79 -0.98 15.09 -18.85
N HIS A 80 0.24 15.39 -18.41
CA HIS A 80 1.40 14.55 -18.66
C HIS A 80 1.21 13.11 -18.13
N MET A 81 0.64 12.95 -16.93
CA MET A 81 0.33 11.63 -16.38
C MET A 81 -0.72 10.89 -17.23
N ILE A 82 -1.77 11.58 -17.67
CA ILE A 82 -2.81 11.03 -18.56
C ILE A 82 -2.19 10.58 -19.88
N ASP A 83 -1.36 11.41 -20.51
CA ASP A 83 -0.71 11.09 -21.78
C ASP A 83 0.14 9.83 -21.67
N ARG A 84 0.86 9.66 -20.55
CA ARG A 84 1.64 8.43 -20.28
C ARG A 84 0.77 7.19 -20.18
N VAL A 85 -0.39 7.27 -19.52
CA VAL A 85 -1.33 6.14 -19.42
C VAL A 85 -1.87 5.78 -20.81
N VAL A 86 -2.27 6.77 -21.61
CA VAL A 86 -2.74 6.55 -22.98
C VAL A 86 -1.66 5.89 -23.85
N LEU A 87 -0.42 6.36 -23.76
CA LEU A 87 0.70 5.78 -24.51
C LEU A 87 1.02 4.35 -24.06
N ALA A 88 0.95 4.06 -22.76
CA ALA A 88 1.16 2.71 -22.22
C ALA A 88 0.08 1.75 -22.72
N ASP A 89 -1.20 2.13 -22.66
CA ASP A 89 -2.32 1.35 -23.20
C ASP A 89 -2.16 1.09 -24.71
N ALA A 90 -1.75 2.10 -25.49
CA ALA A 90 -1.46 1.92 -26.91
C ALA A 90 -0.30 0.93 -27.14
N ALA A 91 0.79 1.04 -26.37
CA ALA A 91 1.93 0.13 -26.42
C ALA A 91 1.55 -1.32 -26.07
N GLU A 92 0.63 -1.50 -25.13
CA GLU A 92 0.09 -2.82 -24.80
C GLU A 92 -0.72 -3.40 -25.94
N LYS A 93 -1.63 -2.62 -26.53
CA LYS A 93 -2.48 -3.03 -27.66
C LYS A 93 -1.69 -3.47 -28.88
N VAL A 94 -0.57 -2.81 -29.17
CA VAL A 94 0.33 -3.21 -30.29
C VAL A 94 1.34 -4.30 -29.89
N GLY A 95 1.28 -4.81 -28.66
CA GLY A 95 2.05 -5.96 -28.22
C GLY A 95 3.51 -5.68 -27.82
N LEU A 96 3.90 -4.41 -27.59
CA LEU A 96 5.29 -4.08 -27.21
C LEU A 96 5.69 -4.74 -25.88
N HIS A 97 4.76 -4.87 -24.93
CA HIS A 97 4.95 -5.55 -23.65
C HIS A 97 5.35 -7.04 -23.77
N LYS A 98 5.17 -7.66 -24.95
CA LYS A 98 5.53 -9.07 -25.21
C LYS A 98 6.91 -9.24 -25.84
N GLN A 99 7.56 -8.14 -26.23
CA GLN A 99 8.88 -8.20 -26.84
C GLN A 99 9.92 -8.63 -25.80
N HIS A 100 10.85 -9.49 -26.21
CA HIS A 100 11.87 -10.05 -25.32
C HIS A 100 12.69 -8.97 -24.60
N GLU A 101 13.06 -7.90 -25.31
CA GLU A 101 13.80 -6.77 -24.74
C GLU A 101 13.02 -6.11 -23.58
N ILE A 102 11.73 -5.85 -23.76
CA ILE A 102 10.87 -5.23 -22.73
C ILE A 102 10.71 -6.17 -21.53
N ILE A 103 10.43 -7.45 -21.77
CA ILE A 103 10.30 -8.45 -20.70
C ILE A 103 11.58 -8.53 -19.87
N SER A 104 12.74 -8.65 -20.54
CA SER A 104 14.03 -8.74 -19.88
C SER A 104 14.35 -7.49 -19.05
N HIS A 105 13.96 -6.31 -19.53
CA HIS A 105 14.15 -5.05 -18.82
C HIS A 105 13.26 -4.96 -17.56
N ILE A 106 12.00 -5.36 -17.66
CA ILE A 106 11.08 -5.41 -16.52
C ILE A 106 11.59 -6.39 -15.46
N GLU A 107 12.05 -7.58 -15.86
CA GLU A 107 12.64 -8.57 -14.94
C GLU A 107 13.88 -8.02 -14.23
N TYR A 108 14.75 -7.32 -14.96
CA TYR A 108 15.91 -6.66 -14.37
C TYR A 108 15.51 -5.61 -13.32
N ILE A 109 14.56 -4.72 -13.63
CA ILE A 109 14.06 -3.71 -12.69
C ILE A 109 13.47 -4.39 -11.45
N LYS A 110 12.63 -5.41 -11.64
CA LYS A 110 12.00 -6.16 -10.55
C LYS A 110 13.05 -6.73 -9.60
N ASN A 111 14.06 -7.41 -10.12
CA ASN A 111 15.12 -8.01 -9.32
C ASN A 111 15.92 -6.94 -8.54
N LYS A 112 16.20 -5.80 -9.17
CA LYS A 112 16.91 -4.69 -8.54
C LYS A 112 16.12 -4.08 -7.37
N GLU A 113 14.83 -3.81 -7.55
CA GLU A 113 14.00 -3.24 -6.49
C GLU A 113 13.77 -4.24 -5.35
N MET A 114 13.63 -5.54 -5.66
CA MET A 114 13.57 -6.59 -4.63
C MET A 114 14.84 -6.63 -3.77
N LEU A 115 16.02 -6.60 -4.38
CA LEU A 115 17.28 -6.59 -3.65
C LEU A 115 17.43 -5.34 -2.77
N LYS A 116 17.06 -4.18 -3.30
CA LYS A 116 17.08 -2.90 -2.57
C LYS A 116 16.16 -2.94 -1.36
N GLN A 117 14.96 -3.51 -1.51
CA GLN A 117 14.02 -3.67 -0.41
C GLN A 117 14.55 -4.64 0.64
N LEU A 118 15.12 -5.78 0.24
CA LEU A 118 15.75 -6.72 1.18
C LEU A 118 16.89 -6.06 1.98
N TYR A 119 17.76 -5.31 1.30
CA TYR A 119 18.85 -4.58 1.97
C TYR A 119 18.32 -3.54 2.97
N ARG A 120 17.24 -2.83 2.62
CA ARG A 120 16.60 -1.88 3.53
C ARG A 120 16.10 -2.57 4.81
N GLU A 121 15.41 -3.69 4.68
CA GLU A 121 14.83 -4.42 5.82
C GLU A 121 15.89 -5.12 6.67
N GLU A 122 16.85 -5.80 6.03
CA GLU A 122 17.78 -6.69 6.72
C GLU A 122 19.06 -6.00 7.18
N VAL A 123 19.43 -4.88 6.55
CA VAL A 123 20.64 -4.13 6.87
C VAL A 123 20.28 -2.77 7.45
N LEU A 124 19.71 -1.87 6.65
CA LEU A 124 19.55 -0.46 7.07
C LEU A 124 18.69 -0.29 8.32
N LYS A 125 17.56 -1.00 8.44
CA LYS A 125 16.68 -0.90 9.62
C LYS A 125 17.28 -1.51 10.89
N LYS A 126 18.29 -2.37 10.78
CA LYS A 126 18.91 -3.07 11.92
C LYS A 126 20.19 -2.41 12.40
N VAL A 127 20.69 -1.39 11.71
CA VAL A 127 21.82 -0.59 12.17
C VAL A 127 21.25 0.56 13.02
N PRO A 128 21.36 0.50 14.36
CA PRO A 128 21.03 1.65 15.20
C PRO A 128 22.03 2.77 14.88
N VAL A 129 21.52 3.98 14.68
CA VAL A 129 22.34 5.19 14.60
C VAL A 129 21.90 6.05 15.76
N GLU A 130 22.79 6.27 16.71
CA GLU A 130 22.52 7.11 17.87
C GLU A 130 22.62 8.59 17.47
N ASP A 131 21.76 9.43 18.04
CA ASP A 131 21.70 10.87 17.73
C ASP A 131 23.04 11.57 18.02
N GLU A 132 23.80 11.09 19.02
CA GLU A 132 25.14 11.59 19.37
C GLU A 132 26.15 11.34 18.23
N GLU A 133 26.13 10.17 17.60
CA GLU A 133 27.00 9.81 16.48
C GLU A 133 26.68 10.64 15.24
N LEU A 134 25.38 10.86 14.98
CA LEU A 134 24.88 11.78 13.95
C LEU A 134 25.38 13.21 14.18
N TRP A 135 25.33 13.69 15.43
CA TRP A 135 25.74 15.04 15.79
C TRP A 135 27.25 15.26 15.69
N GLU A 136 28.06 14.27 16.10
CA GLU A 136 29.52 14.32 15.93
C GLU A 136 29.92 14.32 14.45
N GLU A 137 29.27 13.49 13.62
CA GLU A 137 29.53 13.47 12.18
C GLU A 137 29.10 14.79 11.49
N TYR A 138 27.99 15.39 11.92
CA TYR A 138 27.55 16.70 11.43
C TYR A 138 28.58 17.80 11.74
N LYS A 139 29.08 17.84 12.98
CA LYS A 139 30.12 18.80 13.41
C LYS A 139 31.38 18.63 12.58
N ARG A 140 31.87 17.39 12.41
CA ARG A 140 33.07 17.09 11.61
C ARG A 140 33.01 17.57 10.15
N ARG A 141 31.83 17.61 9.54
CA ARG A 141 31.66 18.00 8.13
C ARG A 141 31.43 19.49 7.90
N ASN A 142 30.96 20.24 8.89
CA ASN A 142 30.49 21.62 8.72
C ASN A 142 31.16 22.66 9.64
N LEU A 143 32.02 22.22 10.56
CA LEU A 143 32.84 23.06 11.45
C LEU A 143 34.32 22.77 11.20
#